data_AF-A0A9C6TTA7-F1
#
_entry.id   AF-A0A9C6TTA7-F1
#
_cell.length_a   1.000
_cell.length_b   1.000
_cell.length_c   1.000
_cell.angle_alpha   90.00
_cell.angle_beta   90.00
_cell.angle_gamma   90.00
#
_symmetry.space_group_name_H-M   'P 1'
#
loop_
_entity.id
_entity.type
_entity.pdbx_description
1 polymer ?
#
loop_
_entity_poly.entity_id
_entity_poly.type
_entity_poly.pdbx_seq_one_letter_code
_entity_poly.pdbx_strand_id
1 'polypeptide(L)'
;MSFLQRLLHGPSKSPFLTPPSPHYSTSYSYCSKQESSHPQTRPYPPLTQQQLSNLNHLLPRLLSQPDHLPTALRLTSAALHTTTPLHALPLSPLIHSLTSHPDTSPTFSLLTRLRHAPQIHHHISPIALMLLTSYFNNRMCKPALAVFRWLRRPDSPSPPTRQVYEVVIEGLCRNGFMFEGLSAARDMVVAGELVAPCGSLREWIYRGMLKEARVEDAVELNNAILRFEKCGGSDDEEECKERVLAVLERVIARWNE
;
A
#
# COMPACT_ATOMS: atom_id res chain seq x y z
N MET A 1 -7.25 -19.71 -30.56
CA MET A 1 -7.96 -19.12 -29.40
C MET A 1 -6.94 -18.44 -28.49
N SER A 2 -6.91 -17.10 -28.47
CA SER A 2 -5.80 -16.33 -27.89
C SER A 2 -5.77 -16.37 -26.36
N PHE A 3 -4.56 -16.33 -25.80
CA PHE A 3 -4.27 -16.32 -24.35
C PHE A 3 -5.03 -15.21 -23.59
N LEU A 4 -5.29 -14.08 -24.26
CA LEU A 4 -6.05 -12.96 -23.71
C LEU A 4 -7.53 -13.29 -23.49
N GLN A 5 -8.11 -14.18 -24.29
CA GLN A 5 -9.54 -14.53 -24.18
C GLN A 5 -9.85 -15.43 -22.97
N ARG A 6 -8.86 -16.23 -22.53
CA ARG A 6 -8.95 -17.04 -21.30
C ARG A 6 -8.81 -16.23 -20.01
N LEU A 7 -8.12 -15.09 -20.05
CA LEU A 7 -8.01 -14.18 -18.90
C LEU A 7 -9.27 -13.31 -18.70
N LEU A 8 -10.08 -13.14 -19.75
CA LEU A 8 -11.30 -12.32 -19.70
C LEU A 8 -12.54 -13.06 -19.21
N HIS A 9 -12.55 -14.39 -19.27
CA HIS A 9 -13.68 -15.22 -18.81
C HIS A 9 -13.28 -15.92 -17.50
N GLY A 10 -13.81 -15.44 -16.37
CA GLY A 10 -13.82 -16.20 -15.12
C GLY A 10 -14.66 -17.49 -15.29
N PRO A 11 -14.55 -18.46 -14.35
CA PRO A 11 -15.23 -19.73 -14.51
C PRO A 11 -16.74 -19.52 -14.60
N SER A 12 -17.30 -19.96 -15.73
CA SER A 12 -18.73 -20.01 -15.99
C SER A 12 -19.40 -20.84 -14.90
N LYS A 13 -20.39 -20.25 -14.21
CA LYS A 13 -21.28 -20.99 -13.31
C LYS A 13 -22.14 -21.93 -14.16
N SER A 14 -21.97 -23.23 -13.99
CA SER A 14 -22.90 -24.23 -14.50
C SER A 14 -24.24 -24.15 -13.73
N PRO A 15 -25.36 -24.54 -14.37
CA PRO A 15 -26.69 -24.16 -13.92
C PRO A 15 -27.18 -25.00 -12.74
N PHE A 16 -27.95 -24.33 -11.88
CA PHE A 16 -28.70 -24.90 -10.76
C PHE A 16 -29.69 -25.96 -11.24
N LEU A 17 -29.55 -27.19 -10.71
CA LEU A 17 -30.64 -28.18 -10.67
C LEU A 17 -31.47 -27.92 -9.39
N THR A 18 -32.78 -27.90 -9.57
CA THR A 18 -33.83 -27.65 -8.57
C THR A 18 -33.83 -28.67 -7.41
N PRO A 19 -34.29 -28.29 -6.19
CA PRO A 19 -34.40 -29.22 -5.06
C PRO A 19 -35.78 -29.89 -4.98
N PRO A 20 -35.90 -31.08 -4.37
CA PRO A 20 -37.12 -31.50 -3.69
C PRO A 20 -37.01 -31.32 -2.16
N SER A 21 -38.16 -31.01 -1.57
CA SER A 21 -38.43 -30.64 -0.17
C SER A 21 -38.18 -31.77 0.87
N PRO A 22 -38.22 -31.46 2.18
CA PRO A 22 -37.44 -32.16 3.20
C PRO A 22 -38.23 -33.27 3.91
N HIS A 23 -37.52 -34.34 4.28
CA HIS A 23 -37.92 -35.23 5.36
C HIS A 23 -36.81 -35.28 6.41
N TYR A 24 -37.19 -34.94 7.64
CA TYR A 24 -36.39 -35.05 8.85
C TYR A 24 -36.02 -36.51 9.12
N SER A 25 -34.74 -36.79 9.38
CA SER A 25 -34.33 -37.84 10.31
C SER A 25 -32.87 -37.64 10.73
N THR A 26 -32.69 -37.60 12.04
CA THR A 26 -31.45 -37.46 12.79
C THR A 26 -30.67 -38.77 12.74
N SER A 27 -29.40 -38.73 12.33
CA SER A 27 -28.45 -39.79 12.66
C SER A 27 -27.02 -39.24 12.74
N TYR A 28 -26.41 -39.39 13.91
CA TYR A 28 -25.00 -39.15 14.15
C TYR A 28 -24.16 -40.07 13.24
N SER A 29 -23.25 -39.47 12.47
CA SER A 29 -22.24 -40.19 11.71
C SER A 29 -20.91 -39.45 11.82
N TYR A 30 -19.96 -40.14 12.43
CA TYR A 30 -18.54 -39.81 12.55
C TYR A 30 -17.96 -39.46 11.17
N CYS A 31 -17.48 -38.23 10.96
CA CYS A 31 -16.86 -37.83 9.70
C CYS A 31 -15.36 -37.60 9.87
N SER A 32 -14.62 -38.43 9.15
CA SER A 32 -13.18 -38.48 9.04
C SER A 32 -12.59 -37.14 8.57
N LYS A 33 -11.37 -36.83 9.05
CA LYS A 33 -10.58 -35.67 8.63
C LYS A 33 -10.41 -35.68 7.11
N GLN A 34 -11.07 -34.75 6.41
CA GLN A 34 -10.71 -34.39 5.05
C GLN A 34 -9.66 -33.28 5.11
N GLU A 35 -8.43 -33.63 4.77
CA GLU A 35 -7.37 -32.67 4.43
C GLU A 35 -7.86 -31.77 3.29
N SER A 36 -8.05 -30.48 3.59
CA SER A 36 -8.33 -29.47 2.59
C SER A 36 -7.06 -29.25 1.75
N SER A 37 -6.99 -29.87 0.58
CA SER A 37 -6.00 -29.54 -0.43
C SER A 37 -6.29 -28.14 -0.98
N HIS A 38 -5.63 -27.11 -0.42
CA HIS A 38 -5.53 -25.82 -1.09
C HIS A 38 -4.76 -26.03 -2.42
N PRO A 39 -5.34 -25.73 -3.58
CA PRO A 39 -4.56 -25.72 -4.81
C PRO A 39 -3.57 -24.56 -4.74
N GLN A 40 -2.29 -24.88 -4.56
CA GLN A 40 -1.22 -23.91 -4.77
C GLN A 40 -1.15 -23.60 -6.27
N THR A 41 -1.84 -22.54 -6.68
CA THR A 41 -1.77 -22.04 -8.05
C THR A 41 -0.36 -21.51 -8.28
N ARG A 42 0.46 -22.25 -9.03
CA ARG A 42 1.80 -21.81 -9.44
C ARG A 42 1.69 -20.45 -10.15
N PRO A 43 2.63 -19.51 -9.92
CA PRO A 43 2.67 -18.24 -10.65
C PRO A 43 2.66 -18.48 -12.16
N TYR A 44 1.95 -17.65 -12.92
CA TYR A 44 1.97 -17.76 -14.38
C TYR A 44 3.38 -17.44 -14.91
N PRO A 45 3.81 -18.08 -16.03
CA PRO A 45 5.11 -17.79 -16.63
C PRO A 45 5.23 -16.30 -16.99
N PRO A 46 6.46 -15.78 -17.14
CA PRO A 46 6.67 -14.37 -17.48
C PRO A 46 6.05 -14.07 -18.84
N LEU A 47 5.60 -12.84 -19.01
CA LEU A 47 5.04 -12.38 -20.29
C LEU A 47 6.13 -12.41 -21.36
N THR A 48 5.77 -12.84 -22.57
CA THR A 48 6.68 -12.80 -23.71
C THR A 48 6.93 -11.36 -24.15
N GLN A 49 8.03 -11.12 -24.87
CA GLN A 49 8.36 -9.78 -25.37
C GLN A 49 7.24 -9.16 -26.22
N GLN A 50 6.56 -9.98 -27.04
CA GLN A 50 5.41 -9.54 -27.83
C GLN A 50 4.18 -9.21 -26.97
N GLN A 51 3.94 -9.96 -25.88
CA GLN A 51 2.86 -9.66 -24.96
C GLN A 51 3.13 -8.35 -24.20
N LEU A 52 4.38 -8.12 -23.79
CA LEU A 52 4.80 -6.87 -23.15
C LEU A 52 4.68 -5.68 -24.09
N SER A 53 5.11 -5.80 -25.35
CA SER A 53 4.98 -4.70 -26.32
C SER A 53 3.52 -4.35 -26.59
N ASN A 54 2.66 -5.35 -26.75
CA ASN A 54 1.20 -5.15 -26.89
C ASN A 54 0.61 -4.47 -25.66
N LEU A 55 0.99 -4.91 -24.46
CA LEU A 55 0.48 -4.37 -23.21
C LEU A 55 0.95 -2.91 -23.00
N ASN A 56 2.20 -2.59 -23.31
CA ASN A 56 2.74 -1.23 -23.28
C ASN A 56 2.04 -0.29 -24.26
N HIS A 57 1.57 -0.80 -25.41
CA HIS A 57 0.87 0.00 -26.40
C HIS A 57 -0.63 0.18 -26.09
N LEU A 58 -1.28 -0.88 -25.61
CA LEU A 58 -2.73 -0.89 -25.34
C LEU A 58 -3.10 -0.22 -24.04
N LEU A 59 -2.32 -0.44 -22.97
CA LEU A 59 -2.71 0.03 -21.64
C LEU A 59 -2.88 1.55 -21.57
N PRO A 60 -1.95 2.40 -22.09
CA PRO A 60 -2.14 3.85 -22.04
C PRO A 60 -3.43 4.29 -22.74
N ARG A 61 -3.79 3.68 -23.88
CA ARG A 61 -5.02 4.00 -24.61
C ARG A 61 -6.27 3.67 -23.81
N LEU A 62 -6.29 2.52 -23.16
CA LEU A 62 -7.41 2.13 -22.29
C LEU A 62 -7.54 3.04 -21.07
N LEU A 63 -6.42 3.53 -20.52
CA LEU A 63 -6.40 4.43 -19.37
C LEU A 63 -6.85 5.86 -19.72
N SER A 64 -6.73 6.28 -20.98
CA SER A 64 -7.23 7.59 -21.45
C SER A 64 -8.75 7.66 -21.54
N GLN A 65 -9.46 6.53 -21.47
CA GLN A 65 -10.91 6.45 -21.65
C GLN A 65 -11.57 5.93 -20.36
N PRO A 66 -12.43 6.71 -19.67
CA PRO A 66 -13.02 6.32 -18.39
C PRO A 66 -13.75 4.96 -18.44
N ASP A 67 -14.49 4.70 -19.52
CA ASP A 67 -15.26 3.46 -19.72
C ASP A 67 -14.39 2.19 -19.79
N HIS A 68 -13.10 2.35 -20.07
CA HIS A 68 -12.16 1.24 -20.23
C HIS A 68 -11.21 1.06 -19.04
N LEU A 69 -11.28 1.93 -18.03
CA LEU A 69 -10.49 1.82 -16.81
C LEU A 69 -10.67 0.47 -16.09
N PRO A 70 -11.88 -0.11 -15.94
CA PRO A 70 -12.03 -1.43 -15.36
C PRO A 70 -11.29 -2.53 -16.13
N THR A 71 -11.32 -2.46 -17.46
CA THR A 71 -10.61 -3.39 -18.35
C THR A 71 -9.10 -3.23 -18.23
N ALA A 72 -8.60 -1.99 -18.23
CA ALA A 72 -7.19 -1.69 -18.00
C ALA A 72 -6.71 -2.28 -16.66
N LEU A 73 -7.46 -2.07 -15.58
CA LEU A 73 -7.12 -2.60 -14.28
C LEU A 73 -7.16 -4.13 -14.23
N ARG A 74 -8.10 -4.77 -14.94
CA ARG A 74 -8.14 -6.24 -15.04
C ARG A 74 -6.91 -6.78 -15.78
N LEU A 75 -6.51 -6.12 -16.87
CA LEU A 75 -5.32 -6.48 -17.64
C LEU A 75 -4.05 -6.33 -16.79
N THR A 76 -3.89 -5.23 -16.06
CA THR A 76 -2.74 -5.05 -15.16
C THR A 76 -2.76 -6.07 -14.03
N SER A 77 -3.91 -6.33 -13.42
CA SER A 77 -4.03 -7.35 -12.38
C SER A 77 -3.63 -8.74 -12.92
N ALA A 78 -4.04 -9.11 -14.12
CA ALA A 78 -3.61 -10.34 -14.76
C ALA A 78 -2.09 -10.37 -15.01
N ALA A 79 -1.50 -9.26 -15.46
CA ALA A 79 -0.06 -9.16 -15.67
C ALA A 79 0.73 -9.31 -14.36
N LEU A 80 0.22 -8.78 -13.24
CA LEU A 80 0.83 -8.94 -11.92
C LEU A 80 0.85 -10.38 -11.41
N HIS A 81 -0.02 -11.26 -11.93
CA HIS A 81 0.00 -12.70 -11.58
C HIS A 81 1.07 -13.51 -12.31
N THR A 82 1.83 -12.86 -13.21
CA THR A 82 2.96 -13.48 -13.91
C THR A 82 4.24 -13.26 -13.13
N THR A 83 5.27 -14.09 -13.35
CA THR A 83 6.61 -13.86 -12.79
C THR A 83 7.38 -12.73 -13.49
N THR A 84 6.68 -11.83 -14.20
CA THR A 84 7.27 -10.68 -14.87
C THR A 84 7.71 -9.66 -13.83
N PRO A 85 8.92 -9.11 -13.90
CA PRO A 85 9.35 -8.11 -12.94
C PRO A 85 8.52 -6.82 -13.05
N LEU A 86 8.23 -6.19 -11.90
CA LEU A 86 7.36 -4.99 -11.84
C LEU A 86 7.83 -3.85 -12.74
N HIS A 87 9.15 -3.62 -12.85
CA HIS A 87 9.71 -2.54 -13.67
C HIS A 87 9.47 -2.73 -15.19
N ALA A 88 9.20 -3.96 -15.64
CA ALA A 88 8.88 -4.25 -17.04
C ALA A 88 7.39 -4.04 -17.36
N LEU A 89 6.54 -3.93 -16.32
CA LEU A 89 5.12 -3.63 -16.49
C LEU A 89 4.91 -2.12 -16.61
N PRO A 90 3.97 -1.64 -17.46
CA PRO A 90 3.62 -0.23 -17.59
C PRO A 90 2.76 0.23 -16.40
N LEU A 91 3.33 0.16 -15.21
CA LEU A 91 2.68 0.64 -14.00
C LEU A 91 2.68 2.17 -13.94
N SER A 92 3.70 2.86 -14.48
CA SER A 92 3.74 4.33 -14.43
C SER A 92 2.52 5.01 -15.09
N PRO A 93 2.09 4.63 -16.31
CA PRO A 93 0.86 5.16 -16.90
C PRO A 93 -0.38 4.84 -16.06
N LEU A 94 -0.45 3.64 -15.47
CA LEU A 94 -1.56 3.25 -14.61
C LEU A 94 -1.61 4.12 -13.34
N ILE A 95 -0.49 4.23 -12.63
CA ILE A 95 -0.38 5.03 -11.42
C ILE A 95 -0.74 6.49 -11.74
N HIS A 96 -0.21 7.05 -12.82
CA HIS A 96 -0.54 8.41 -13.25
C HIS A 96 -2.04 8.58 -13.53
N SER A 97 -2.69 7.63 -14.21
CA SER A 97 -4.14 7.68 -14.46
C SER A 97 -4.95 7.61 -13.15
N LEU A 98 -4.57 6.72 -12.22
CA LEU A 98 -5.24 6.56 -10.93
C LEU A 98 -5.09 7.77 -10.00
N THR A 99 -3.98 8.48 -10.08
CA THR A 99 -3.67 9.64 -9.21
C THR A 99 -3.93 10.99 -9.86
N SER A 100 -4.34 11.02 -11.12
CA SER A 100 -4.75 12.26 -11.83
C SER A 100 -6.13 12.75 -11.44
N HIS A 101 -6.94 11.93 -10.75
CA HIS A 101 -8.31 12.26 -10.39
C HIS A 101 -8.57 12.07 -8.89
N PRO A 102 -9.51 12.84 -8.30
CA PRO A 102 -9.87 12.73 -6.89
C PRO A 102 -10.62 11.45 -6.53
N ASP A 103 -11.22 10.77 -7.52
CA ASP A 103 -11.85 9.48 -7.30
C ASP A 103 -10.82 8.42 -6.95
N THR A 104 -10.92 7.88 -5.74
CA THR A 104 -10.02 6.85 -5.23
C THR A 104 -10.60 5.44 -5.38
N SER A 105 -11.84 5.31 -5.86
CA SER A 105 -12.51 4.02 -6.05
C SER A 105 -11.70 3.06 -6.92
N PRO A 106 -11.10 3.49 -8.05
CA PRO A 106 -10.28 2.62 -8.89
C PRO A 106 -8.99 2.16 -8.20
N THR A 107 -8.37 3.05 -7.42
CA THR A 107 -7.17 2.74 -6.60
C THR A 107 -7.49 1.66 -5.57
N PHE A 108 -8.57 1.82 -4.81
CA PHE A 108 -8.96 0.82 -3.81
C PHE A 108 -9.48 -0.47 -4.44
N SER A 109 -10.08 -0.42 -5.63
CA SER A 109 -10.43 -1.62 -6.42
C SER A 109 -9.18 -2.42 -6.79
N LEU A 110 -8.08 -1.75 -7.15
CA LEU A 110 -6.80 -2.41 -7.42
C LEU A 110 -6.22 -3.02 -6.14
N LEU A 111 -6.05 -2.23 -5.08
CA LEU A 111 -5.48 -2.69 -3.81
C LEU A 111 -6.28 -3.86 -3.21
N THR A 112 -7.60 -3.79 -3.28
CA THR A 112 -8.49 -4.87 -2.82
C THR A 112 -8.26 -6.16 -3.60
N ARG A 113 -8.10 -6.07 -4.93
CA ARG A 113 -7.78 -7.26 -5.75
C ARG A 113 -6.42 -7.86 -5.41
N LEU A 114 -5.40 -7.03 -5.17
CA LEU A 114 -4.08 -7.52 -4.73
C LEU A 114 -4.17 -8.21 -3.37
N ARG A 115 -4.92 -7.63 -2.42
CA ARG A 115 -5.14 -8.22 -1.09
C ARG A 115 -5.74 -9.62 -1.15
N HIS A 116 -6.69 -9.86 -2.06
CA HIS A 116 -7.35 -11.16 -2.20
C HIS A 116 -6.55 -12.19 -3.03
N ALA A 117 -5.32 -11.88 -3.42
CA ALA A 117 -4.45 -12.76 -4.19
C ALA A 117 -3.11 -12.99 -3.47
N PRO A 118 -3.03 -13.97 -2.55
CA PRO A 118 -1.84 -14.25 -1.72
C PRO A 118 -0.53 -14.38 -2.50
N GLN A 119 -0.59 -15.00 -3.68
CA GLN A 119 0.55 -15.22 -4.57
C GLN A 119 1.24 -13.93 -5.05
N ILE A 120 0.55 -12.79 -4.99
CA ILE A 120 1.06 -11.48 -5.43
C ILE A 120 1.11 -10.44 -4.30
N HIS A 121 1.00 -10.85 -3.04
CA HIS A 121 1.10 -9.93 -1.90
C HIS A 121 2.40 -9.10 -1.90
N HIS A 122 3.50 -9.67 -2.39
CA HIS A 122 4.78 -8.99 -2.53
C HIS A 122 4.74 -7.75 -3.47
N HIS A 123 3.71 -7.61 -4.32
CA HIS A 123 3.52 -6.44 -5.16
C HIS A 123 2.76 -5.30 -4.46
N ILE A 124 2.16 -5.52 -3.29
CA ILE A 124 1.32 -4.52 -2.61
C ILE A 124 2.15 -3.33 -2.15
N SER A 125 3.23 -3.57 -1.39
CA SER A 125 4.11 -2.50 -0.91
C SER A 125 4.68 -1.62 -2.04
N PRO A 126 5.32 -2.16 -3.10
CA PRO A 126 5.88 -1.32 -4.16
C PRO A 126 4.80 -0.56 -4.95
N ILE A 127 3.63 -1.16 -5.22
CA ILE A 127 2.53 -0.45 -5.90
C ILE A 127 1.97 0.67 -5.00
N ALA A 128 1.79 0.40 -3.71
CA ALA A 128 1.30 1.41 -2.77
C ALA A 128 2.31 2.56 -2.60
N LEU A 129 3.61 2.27 -2.60
CA LEU A 129 4.65 3.29 -2.62
C LEU A 129 4.54 4.19 -3.86
N MET A 130 4.39 3.61 -5.06
CA MET A 130 4.19 4.38 -6.29
C MET A 130 2.93 5.26 -6.22
N LEU A 131 1.82 4.73 -5.71
CA LEU A 131 0.58 5.49 -5.50
C LEU A 131 0.78 6.66 -4.54
N LEU A 132 1.39 6.42 -3.38
CA LEU A 132 1.66 7.44 -2.37
C LEU A 132 2.54 8.56 -2.92
N THR A 133 3.68 8.22 -3.52
CA THR A 133 4.58 9.19 -4.16
C THR A 133 3.84 10.02 -5.20
N SER A 134 3.04 9.37 -6.05
CA SER A 134 2.30 10.07 -7.11
C SER A 134 1.19 10.98 -6.57
N TYR A 135 0.40 10.54 -5.59
CA TYR A 135 -0.59 11.40 -4.93
C TYR A 135 0.05 12.62 -4.25
N PHE A 136 1.16 12.45 -3.53
CA PHE A 136 1.85 13.59 -2.90
C PHE A 136 2.47 14.56 -3.90
N ASN A 137 2.96 14.08 -5.05
CA ASN A 137 3.44 14.94 -6.13
C ASN A 137 2.29 15.74 -6.76
N ASN A 138 1.09 15.16 -6.82
CA ASN A 138 -0.13 15.84 -7.26
C ASN A 138 -0.80 16.68 -6.15
N ARG A 139 -0.17 16.83 -4.97
CA ARG A 139 -0.70 17.53 -3.78
C ARG A 139 -2.02 16.94 -3.24
N MET A 140 -2.31 15.69 -3.57
CA MET A 140 -3.53 14.98 -3.18
C MET A 140 -3.36 14.24 -1.85
N CYS A 141 -3.18 14.99 -0.77
CA CYS A 141 -2.83 14.40 0.54
C CYS A 141 -3.95 13.54 1.14
N LYS A 142 -5.23 13.89 0.94
CA LYS A 142 -6.37 13.10 1.45
C LYS A 142 -6.42 11.68 0.83
N PRO A 143 -6.37 11.51 -0.51
CA PRO A 143 -6.17 10.20 -1.13
C PRO A 143 -4.93 9.44 -0.65
N ALA A 144 -3.78 10.12 -0.54
CA ALA A 144 -2.55 9.49 -0.05
C ALA A 144 -2.72 8.93 1.36
N LEU A 145 -3.31 9.71 2.28
CA LEU A 145 -3.63 9.26 3.64
C LEU A 145 -4.59 8.07 3.63
N ALA A 146 -5.55 8.01 2.70
CA ALA A 146 -6.45 6.89 2.58
C ALA A 146 -5.72 5.59 2.16
N VAL A 147 -4.75 5.68 1.23
CA VAL A 147 -3.88 4.54 0.86
C VAL A 147 -3.00 4.12 2.05
N PHE A 148 -2.40 5.07 2.76
CA PHE A 148 -1.57 4.79 3.94
C PHE A 148 -2.38 4.11 5.05
N ARG A 149 -3.59 4.60 5.35
CA ARG A 149 -4.51 3.97 6.30
C ARG A 149 -4.93 2.56 5.85
N TRP A 150 -5.07 2.32 4.55
CA TRP A 150 -5.37 0.99 4.02
C TRP A 150 -4.24 0.00 4.28
N LEU A 151 -2.97 0.41 4.09
CA LEU A 151 -1.80 -0.43 4.37
C LEU A 151 -1.67 -0.78 5.87
N ARG A 152 -2.13 0.11 6.74
CA ARG A 152 -2.03 -0.03 8.21
C ARG A 152 -3.13 -0.84 8.85
N ARG A 153 -4.09 -1.35 8.08
CA ARG A 153 -5.15 -2.17 8.65
C ARG A 153 -4.55 -3.45 9.24
N PRO A 154 -5.11 -3.98 10.35
CA PRO A 154 -4.63 -5.23 10.93
C PRO A 154 -4.69 -6.44 9.98
N ASP A 155 -5.61 -6.43 9.01
CA ASP A 155 -5.76 -7.46 7.98
C ASP A 155 -4.92 -7.19 6.72
N SER A 156 -4.09 -6.14 6.71
CA SER A 156 -3.24 -5.84 5.57
C SER A 156 -2.16 -6.91 5.42
N PRO A 157 -2.04 -7.56 4.25
CA PRO A 157 -1.00 -8.57 4.02
C PRO A 157 0.40 -7.96 3.89
N SER A 158 0.50 -6.63 3.79
CA SER A 158 1.76 -5.91 3.65
C SER A 158 1.68 -4.62 4.48
N PRO A 159 2.07 -4.66 5.76
CA PRO A 159 2.15 -3.44 6.58
C PRO A 159 3.14 -2.43 5.96
N PRO A 160 3.04 -1.13 6.30
CA PRO A 160 3.97 -0.13 5.79
C PRO A 160 5.39 -0.42 6.26
N THR A 161 6.32 -0.42 5.30
CA THR A 161 7.76 -0.49 5.59
C THR A 161 8.30 0.90 5.93
N ARG A 162 9.52 0.97 6.46
CA ARG A 162 10.30 2.21 6.62
C ARG A 162 10.20 3.15 5.42
N GLN A 163 10.40 2.64 4.21
CA GLN A 163 10.35 3.45 2.98
C GLN A 163 8.96 4.06 2.74
N VAL A 164 7.89 3.35 3.07
CA VAL A 164 6.53 3.87 3.00
C VAL A 164 6.32 5.00 4.00
N TYR A 165 6.77 4.83 5.24
CA TYR A 165 6.71 5.88 6.26
C TYR A 165 7.49 7.13 5.82
N GLU A 166 8.72 6.98 5.33
CA GLU A 166 9.54 8.10 4.86
C GLU A 166 8.83 8.90 3.75
N VAL A 167 8.26 8.23 2.73
CA VAL A 167 7.51 8.89 1.66
C VAL A 167 6.25 9.60 2.18
N VAL A 168 5.54 8.99 3.13
CA VAL A 168 4.34 9.57 3.72
C VAL A 168 4.67 10.82 4.53
N ILE A 169 5.70 10.75 5.38
CA ILE A 169 6.08 11.86 6.26
C ILE A 169 6.63 13.01 5.43
N GLU A 170 7.56 12.74 4.49
CA GLU A 170 8.04 13.74 3.54
C GLU A 170 6.88 14.37 2.77
N GLY A 171 6.02 13.52 2.19
CA GLY A 171 4.89 13.96 1.37
C GLY A 171 3.92 14.87 2.12
N LEU A 172 3.60 14.54 3.37
CA LEU A 172 2.70 15.34 4.22
C LEU A 172 3.35 16.65 4.65
N CYS A 173 4.57 16.60 5.21
CA CYS A 173 5.30 17.80 5.65
C CYS A 173 5.52 18.79 4.49
N ARG A 174 5.90 18.30 3.31
CA ARG A 174 6.11 19.12 2.11
C ARG A 174 4.83 19.80 1.62
N ASN A 175 3.67 19.20 1.86
CA ASN A 175 2.37 19.72 1.44
C ASN A 175 1.60 20.46 2.55
N GLY A 176 2.20 20.69 3.72
CA GLY A 176 1.59 21.44 4.83
C GLY A 176 0.63 20.63 5.72
N PHE A 177 0.59 19.30 5.58
CA PHE A 177 -0.19 18.42 6.45
C PHE A 177 0.65 17.97 7.65
N MET A 178 1.16 18.95 8.39
CA MET A 178 2.21 18.72 9.40
C MET A 178 1.71 17.85 10.56
N PHE A 179 0.47 18.02 11.01
CA PHE A 179 -0.14 17.19 12.05
C PHE A 179 -0.17 15.70 11.66
N GLU A 180 -0.65 15.40 10.46
CA GLU A 180 -0.67 14.03 9.95
C GLU A 180 0.74 13.50 9.68
N GLY A 181 1.68 14.36 9.28
CA GLY A 181 3.10 14.02 9.14
C GLY A 181 3.72 13.58 10.47
N LEU A 182 3.48 14.32 11.55
CA LEU A 182 3.92 13.95 12.91
C LEU A 182 3.24 12.68 13.40
N SER A 183 1.95 12.52 13.12
CA SER A 183 1.21 11.30 13.46
C SER A 183 1.82 10.08 12.75
N ALA A 184 2.14 10.20 11.46
CA ALA A 184 2.82 9.15 10.72
C ALA A 184 4.24 8.87 11.26
N ALA A 185 4.97 9.88 11.73
CA ALA A 185 6.26 9.70 12.39
C ALA A 185 6.13 8.95 13.72
N ARG A 186 5.14 9.30 14.55
CA ARG A 186 4.82 8.55 15.78
C ARG A 186 4.56 7.08 15.47
N ASP A 187 3.75 6.85 14.45
CA ASP A 187 3.37 5.50 14.04
C ASP A 187 4.55 4.70 13.47
N MET A 188 5.51 5.36 12.82
CA MET A 188 6.78 4.77 12.40
C MET A 188 7.61 4.26 13.59
N VAL A 189 7.67 5.04 14.68
CA VAL A 189 8.38 4.64 15.91
C VAL A 189 7.67 3.46 16.57
N VAL A 190 6.34 3.55 16.74
CA VAL A 190 5.53 2.47 17.35
C VAL A 190 5.61 1.17 16.55
N ALA A 191 5.69 1.25 15.23
CA ALA A 191 5.85 0.10 14.36
C ALA A 191 7.27 -0.51 14.38
N GLY A 192 8.24 0.11 15.06
CA GLY A 192 9.64 -0.31 15.08
C GLY A 192 10.38 -0.02 13.77
N GLU A 193 9.83 0.83 12.89
CA GLU A 193 10.40 1.14 11.57
C GLU A 193 11.34 2.34 11.59
N LEU A 194 11.46 3.04 12.73
CA LEU A 194 12.46 4.09 12.92
C LEU A 194 13.85 3.48 13.11
N VAL A 195 14.71 3.65 12.11
CA VAL A 195 16.08 3.11 12.09
C VAL A 195 17.06 4.20 11.64
N ALA A 196 18.23 4.28 12.29
CA ALA A 196 19.29 5.21 11.91
C ALA A 196 20.00 4.76 10.61
N PRO A 197 20.51 5.68 9.77
CA PRO A 197 20.33 7.13 9.82
C PRO A 197 18.92 7.54 9.34
N CYS A 198 18.38 8.63 9.88
CA CYS A 198 17.05 9.15 9.52
C CYS A 198 17.07 10.66 9.18
N GLY A 199 18.18 11.13 8.59
CA GLY A 199 18.42 12.54 8.32
C GLY A 199 17.38 13.20 7.40
N SER A 200 16.88 12.48 6.38
CA SER A 200 15.82 12.98 5.49
C SER A 200 14.52 13.22 6.26
N LEU A 201 14.10 12.25 7.08
CA LEU A 201 12.94 12.34 7.96
C LEU A 201 13.05 13.55 8.89
N ARG A 202 14.20 13.67 9.56
CA ARG A 202 14.50 14.77 10.50
C ARG A 202 14.39 16.13 9.82
N GLU A 203 14.98 16.29 8.64
CA GLU A 203 14.98 17.55 7.91
C GLU A 203 13.57 17.99 7.51
N TRP A 204 12.75 17.06 6.99
CA TRP A 204 11.38 17.36 6.58
C TRP A 204 10.49 17.78 7.75
N ILE A 205 10.58 17.06 8.87
CA ILE A 205 9.83 17.39 10.09
C ILE A 205 10.26 18.74 10.64
N TYR A 206 11.57 18.96 10.81
CA TYR A 206 12.10 20.20 11.36
C TYR A 206 11.71 21.42 10.51
N ARG A 207 11.93 21.36 9.18
CA ARG A 207 11.55 22.45 8.26
C ARG A 207 10.04 22.67 8.23
N GLY A 208 9.25 21.61 8.31
CA GLY A 208 7.79 21.68 8.35
C GLY A 208 7.30 22.42 9.60
N MET A 209 7.77 22.02 10.77
CA MET A 209 7.38 22.65 12.04
C MET A 209 7.80 24.12 12.14
N LEU A 210 8.96 24.49 11.59
CA LEU A 210 9.37 25.89 11.52
C LEU A 210 8.42 26.75 10.66
N LYS A 211 7.84 26.19 9.59
CA LYS A 211 6.84 26.90 8.76
C LYS A 211 5.53 27.13 9.50
N GLU A 212 5.19 26.26 10.44
CA GLU A 212 4.04 26.39 11.34
C GLU A 212 4.36 27.27 12.58
N ALA A 213 5.53 27.92 12.61
CA ALA A 213 6.02 28.72 13.74
C ALA A 213 6.16 27.97 15.08
N ARG A 214 6.25 26.63 15.04
CA ARG A 214 6.40 25.75 16.21
C ARG A 214 7.88 25.56 16.59
N VAL A 215 8.59 26.66 16.81
CA VAL A 215 10.07 26.67 16.92
C VAL A 215 10.60 25.82 18.07
N GLU A 216 10.03 25.96 19.26
CA GLU A 216 10.49 25.23 20.46
C GLU A 216 10.31 23.71 20.29
N ASP A 217 9.11 23.30 19.86
CA ASP A 217 8.79 21.90 19.58
C ASP A 217 9.68 21.32 18.47
N ALA A 218 9.99 22.12 17.43
CA ALA A 218 10.85 21.70 16.33
C ALA A 218 12.28 21.43 16.82
N VAL A 219 12.82 22.30 17.66
CA VAL A 219 14.16 22.14 18.24
C VAL A 219 14.21 20.93 19.16
N GLU A 220 13.21 20.77 20.04
CA GLU A 220 13.13 19.62 20.96
C GLU A 220 13.11 18.30 20.19
N LEU A 221 12.21 18.16 19.20
CA LEU A 221 12.09 16.94 18.41
C LEU A 221 13.33 16.68 17.55
N ASN A 222 13.91 17.72 16.94
CA ASN A 222 15.15 17.58 16.17
C ASN A 222 16.30 17.07 17.05
N ASN A 223 16.42 17.57 18.28
CA ASN A 223 17.44 17.11 19.23
C ASN A 223 17.23 15.66 19.65
N ALA A 224 15.98 15.25 19.89
CA ALA A 224 15.64 13.86 20.19
C ALA A 224 16.04 12.91 19.05
N ILE A 225 15.71 13.28 17.80
CA ILE A 225 16.05 12.48 16.61
C ILE A 225 17.58 12.45 16.41
N LEU A 226 18.29 13.59 16.53
CA LEU A 226 19.75 13.63 16.45
C LEU A 226 20.43 12.76 17.51
N ARG A 227 19.85 12.68 18.71
CA ARG A 227 20.37 11.79 19.75
C ARG A 227 20.18 10.34 19.34
N PHE A 228 18.99 9.97 18.86
CA PHE A 228 18.73 8.63 18.33
C PHE A 228 19.71 8.23 17.21
N GLU A 229 20.00 9.12 16.26
CA GLU A 229 20.98 8.85 15.20
C GLU A 229 22.38 8.53 15.75
N LYS A 230 22.75 9.08 16.90
CA LYS A 230 24.03 8.80 17.59
C LYS A 230 23.99 7.50 18.40
N CYS A 231 22.80 7.06 18.85
CA CYS A 231 22.62 5.82 19.60
C CYS A 231 22.51 4.57 18.69
N GLY A 232 22.50 4.72 17.36
CA GLY A 232 22.25 3.61 16.45
C GLY A 232 23.24 2.45 16.64
N GLY A 233 22.72 1.26 16.97
CA GLY A 233 23.53 0.08 17.26
C GLY A 233 24.19 0.05 18.65
N SER A 234 23.81 0.94 19.57
CA SER A 234 24.20 0.88 20.99
C SER A 234 23.09 0.32 21.87
N ASP A 235 23.43 -0.07 23.11
CA ASP A 235 22.47 -0.55 24.11
C ASP A 235 21.39 0.49 24.48
N ASP A 236 21.65 1.77 24.17
CA ASP A 236 20.75 2.90 24.45
C ASP A 236 19.73 3.16 23.34
N GLU A 237 19.75 2.41 22.22
CA GLU A 237 18.92 2.69 21.04
C GLU A 237 17.42 2.73 21.38
N GLU A 238 16.94 1.80 22.20
CA GLU A 238 15.54 1.73 22.62
C GLU A 238 15.15 2.92 23.53
N GLU A 239 16.00 3.31 24.49
CA GLU A 239 15.77 4.52 25.30
C GLU A 239 15.72 5.77 24.39
N CYS A 240 16.57 5.82 23.38
CA CYS A 240 16.58 6.92 22.41
C CYS A 240 15.29 6.93 21.56
N LYS A 241 14.75 5.77 21.15
CA LYS A 241 13.44 5.65 20.46
C LYS A 241 12.29 6.09 21.37
N GLU A 242 12.27 5.64 22.63
CA GLU A 242 11.25 6.03 23.61
C GLU A 242 11.21 7.55 23.83
N ARG A 243 12.38 8.20 23.89
CA ARG A 243 12.47 9.66 23.95
C ARG A 243 11.86 10.34 22.72
N VAL A 244 12.17 9.85 21.52
CA VAL A 244 11.57 10.39 20.28
C VAL A 244 10.05 10.24 20.31
N LEU A 245 9.55 9.07 20.73
CA LEU A 245 8.12 8.81 20.87
C LEU A 245 7.46 9.77 21.88
N ALA A 246 8.04 9.94 23.06
CA ALA A 246 7.51 10.81 24.11
C ALA A 246 7.42 12.28 23.67
N VAL A 247 8.42 12.77 22.93
CA VAL A 247 8.37 14.13 22.35
C VAL A 247 7.28 14.24 21.29
N LEU A 248 7.19 13.26 20.37
CA LEU A 248 6.13 13.24 19.35
C LEU A 248 4.73 13.28 19.96
N GLU A 249 4.46 12.45 20.97
CA GLU A 249 3.15 12.42 21.64
C GLU A 249 2.81 13.75 22.30
N ARG A 250 3.78 14.38 22.97
CA ARG A 250 3.58 15.68 23.61
C ARG A 250 3.36 16.81 22.59
N VAL A 251 4.07 16.80 21.46
CA VAL A 251 3.90 17.80 20.39
C VAL A 251 2.55 17.63 19.71
N ILE A 252 2.15 16.39 19.41
CA ILE A 252 0.85 16.06 18.81
C ILE A 252 -0.31 16.47 19.73
N ALA A 253 -0.20 16.21 21.03
CA ALA A 253 -1.23 16.60 22.00
C ALA A 253 -1.49 18.11 21.99
N ARG A 254 -0.42 18.91 21.93
CA ARG A 254 -0.47 20.38 21.88
C ARG A 254 -0.74 20.94 20.48
N TRP A 255 -1.16 20.13 19.50
CA TRP A 255 -1.31 20.61 18.13
C TRP A 255 -2.55 21.48 17.89
N ASN A 256 -3.61 21.28 18.68
CA ASN A 256 -4.88 21.99 18.56
C ASN A 256 -5.18 22.94 19.73
N GLU A 257 -4.19 23.18 20.59
CA GLU A 257 -4.21 24.19 21.66
C GLU A 257 -3.82 25.57 21.08
#